data_AF-A0A930SFL4-F1
#
_entry.id   AF-A0A930SFL4-F1
#
_cell.length_a   1.000
_cell.length_b   1.000
_cell.length_c   1.000
_cell.angle_alpha   90.00
_cell.angle_beta   90.00
_cell.angle_gamma   90.00
#
_symmetry.space_group_name_H-M   'P 1'
#
loop_
_entity.id
_entity.type
_entity.pdbx_description
1 polymer ?
#
loop_
_entity_poly.entity_id
_entity_poly.type
_entity_poly.pdbx_seq_one_letter_code
_entity_poly.pdbx_strand_id
1 'polypeptide(L)'
;MQRCTRCGKEGPDEQPVCLRCGGNMGPLGGPIYTNVHRQTGVTIVDFERYNMGYKDNFINTYLIQWTVISGRSSRGNYWRFMLVIALLWALMYMVCALIGWANADDSDQFIAWVFLVFIMLVFTIIPVVNITIRRLHDVNQSGWLALLMLVPVIGPLVLLNWTVKAGDPEENRFGKPQYTEPVDENLSARLDISTSPTRSTDRTMIAVLLVSIALAWYGNYNIAEGVFNVIRGGEFKAAARYSKAIKSEEKSYGLEARISVERFFEEVVNERFRDAHARLGGAEREKYPTKESLAKAYEGVRRVDYDKLEVIADSKDEVQIAFAIIMSGKKDGVPFTERRSGTMILRPNKYTQFQIVEIREK
;
A
#
# COMPACT_ATOMS: atom_id res chain seq x y z
N MET A 1 -28.11 -31.29 -46.84
CA MET A 1 -26.74 -30.86 -47.19
C MET A 1 -26.02 -30.40 -45.92
N GLN A 2 -24.71 -30.62 -45.85
CA GLN A 2 -23.83 -30.21 -44.76
C GLN A 2 -22.79 -29.19 -45.22
N ARG A 3 -22.24 -28.41 -44.28
CA ARG A 3 -21.22 -27.38 -44.52
C ARG A 3 -20.00 -27.62 -43.63
N CYS A 4 -18.81 -27.51 -44.19
CA CYS A 4 -17.56 -27.67 -43.46
C CYS A 4 -17.39 -26.54 -42.44
N THR A 5 -17.17 -26.90 -41.16
CA THR A 5 -17.01 -25.92 -40.07
C THR A 5 -15.67 -25.17 -40.11
N ARG A 6 -14.69 -25.67 -40.88
CA ARG A 6 -13.35 -25.06 -41.02
C ARG A 6 -13.23 -24.14 -42.24
N CYS A 7 -13.73 -24.56 -43.42
CA CYS A 7 -13.57 -23.79 -44.67
C CYS A 7 -14.89 -23.37 -45.34
N GLY A 8 -16.04 -23.73 -44.77
CA GLY A 8 -17.35 -23.32 -45.27
C GLY A 8 -17.82 -24.00 -46.56
N LYS A 9 -17.10 -24.98 -47.10
CA LYS A 9 -17.49 -25.73 -48.31
C LYS A 9 -18.67 -26.67 -48.01
N GLU A 10 -19.66 -26.68 -48.88
CA GLU A 10 -20.84 -27.54 -48.78
C GLU A 10 -20.59 -28.94 -49.36
N GLY A 11 -21.34 -29.92 -48.87
CA GLY A 11 -21.25 -31.31 -49.31
C GLY A 11 -22.48 -32.16 -48.89
N PRO A 12 -22.56 -33.41 -49.36
CA PRO A 12 -23.66 -34.32 -49.06
C PRO A 12 -23.75 -34.68 -47.56
N ASP A 13 -24.94 -35.06 -47.10
CA ASP A 13 -25.22 -35.28 -45.67
C ASP A 13 -24.51 -36.50 -45.06
N GLU A 14 -24.09 -37.46 -45.88
CA GLU A 14 -23.37 -38.66 -45.44
C GLU A 14 -21.85 -38.48 -45.42
N GLN A 15 -21.34 -37.28 -45.70
CA GLN A 15 -19.91 -37.00 -45.71
C GLN A 15 -19.43 -36.52 -44.32
N PRO A 16 -18.67 -37.32 -43.55
CA PRO A 16 -18.23 -36.89 -42.22
C PRO A 16 -17.11 -35.84 -42.26
N VAL A 17 -16.29 -35.83 -43.32
CA VAL A 17 -15.06 -35.02 -43.42
C VAL A 17 -14.98 -34.29 -44.75
N CYS A 18 -14.64 -33.01 -44.70
CA CYS A 18 -14.51 -32.14 -45.86
C CYS A 18 -13.29 -32.51 -46.72
N LEU A 19 -13.53 -32.86 -47.97
CA LEU A 19 -12.50 -33.22 -48.96
C LEU A 19 -11.58 -32.07 -49.37
N ARG A 20 -11.87 -30.81 -48.99
CA ARG A 20 -11.02 -29.65 -49.33
C ARG A 20 -9.97 -29.37 -48.26
N CYS A 21 -10.32 -29.47 -46.98
CA CYS A 21 -9.45 -29.01 -45.89
C CYS A 21 -9.32 -30.01 -44.72
N GLY A 22 -9.91 -31.20 -44.84
CA GLY A 22 -9.91 -32.24 -43.80
C GLY A 22 -10.69 -31.88 -42.53
N GLY A 23 -11.53 -30.84 -42.56
CA GLY A 23 -12.35 -30.42 -41.41
C GLY A 23 -13.69 -31.15 -41.33
N ASN A 24 -14.30 -31.23 -40.15
CA ASN A 24 -15.60 -31.89 -39.97
C ASN A 24 -16.74 -31.15 -40.67
N MET A 25 -17.74 -31.91 -41.10
CA MET A 25 -18.97 -31.41 -41.73
C MET A 25 -20.06 -31.21 -40.65
N GLY A 26 -20.86 -30.15 -40.76
CA GLY A 26 -21.97 -29.84 -39.84
C GLY A 26 -23.25 -29.44 -40.60
N PRO A 27 -24.43 -29.43 -39.96
CA PRO A 27 -25.70 -29.12 -40.63
C PRO A 27 -25.73 -27.69 -41.19
N LEU A 28 -26.31 -27.51 -42.39
CA LEU A 28 -26.51 -26.17 -42.98
C LEU A 28 -27.41 -25.32 -42.06
N GLY A 29 -26.88 -24.19 -41.57
CA GLY A 29 -27.58 -23.29 -40.65
C GLY A 29 -27.24 -23.48 -39.16
N GLY A 30 -26.40 -24.47 -38.81
CA GLY A 30 -25.87 -24.61 -37.45
C GLY A 30 -24.72 -23.64 -37.17
N PRO A 31 -24.56 -23.15 -35.92
CA PRO A 31 -23.47 -22.24 -35.56
C PRO A 31 -22.10 -22.90 -35.78
N ILE A 32 -21.14 -22.10 -36.24
CA ILE A 32 -19.74 -22.51 -36.45
C ILE A 32 -19.07 -22.63 -35.07
N TYR A 33 -19.03 -23.84 -34.51
CA TYR A 33 -18.26 -24.12 -33.29
C TYR A 33 -16.78 -24.30 -33.67
N THR A 34 -15.91 -23.36 -33.30
CA THR A 34 -14.47 -23.58 -33.34
C THR A 34 -13.96 -24.21 -32.04
N ASN A 35 -13.28 -25.33 -32.21
CA ASN A 35 -12.48 -26.11 -31.25
C ASN A 35 -13.26 -26.94 -30.20
N VAL A 36 -13.64 -28.12 -30.68
CA VAL A 36 -14.07 -29.30 -29.94
C VAL A 36 -12.89 -29.91 -29.19
N HIS A 37 -12.95 -29.95 -27.86
CA HIS A 37 -12.40 -31.06 -27.08
C HIS A 37 -13.58 -31.81 -26.45
N ARG A 38 -13.99 -32.92 -27.07
CA ARG A 38 -15.08 -33.77 -26.59
C ARG A 38 -14.51 -34.78 -25.60
N GLN A 39 -15.00 -34.79 -24.36
CA GLN A 39 -15.12 -36.04 -23.59
C GLN A 39 -16.21 -36.09 -22.48
N THR A 40 -16.97 -35.02 -22.19
CA THR A 40 -17.90 -35.03 -21.03
C THR A 40 -19.34 -34.56 -21.26
N GLY A 41 -19.80 -34.36 -22.50
CA GLY A 41 -21.18 -33.87 -22.73
C GLY A 41 -21.42 -32.43 -22.25
N VAL A 42 -20.35 -31.71 -21.90
CA VAL A 42 -20.38 -30.29 -21.56
C VAL A 42 -20.38 -29.48 -22.86
N THR A 43 -21.47 -28.75 -23.13
CA THR A 43 -21.45 -27.66 -24.11
C THR A 43 -20.52 -26.58 -23.60
N ILE A 44 -19.34 -26.46 -24.20
CA ILE A 44 -18.42 -25.35 -23.93
C ILE A 44 -19.06 -24.12 -24.56
N VAL A 45 -19.69 -23.28 -23.73
CA VAL A 45 -20.28 -22.02 -24.16
C VAL A 45 -19.14 -21.08 -24.54
N ASP A 46 -19.19 -20.51 -25.73
CA ASP A 46 -18.30 -19.41 -26.10
C ASP A 46 -18.73 -18.15 -25.34
N PHE A 47 -18.28 -18.05 -24.10
CA PHE A 47 -18.61 -16.97 -23.17
C PHE A 47 -18.16 -15.59 -23.68
N GLU A 48 -17.24 -15.55 -24.66
CA GLU A 48 -16.72 -14.30 -25.22
C GLU A 48 -17.75 -13.58 -26.08
N ARG A 49 -18.71 -14.32 -26.65
CA ARG A 49 -19.83 -13.76 -27.41
C ARG A 49 -20.84 -13.02 -26.54
N TYR A 50 -20.86 -13.26 -25.23
CA TYR A 50 -21.92 -12.70 -24.39
C TYR A 50 -21.45 -11.48 -23.60
N ASN A 51 -22.37 -10.54 -23.39
CA ASN A 51 -22.19 -9.42 -22.47
C ASN A 51 -22.35 -9.92 -21.02
N MET A 52 -21.32 -10.62 -20.53
CA MET A 52 -21.36 -11.30 -19.23
C MET A 52 -21.55 -10.33 -18.05
N GLY A 53 -22.25 -10.81 -17.03
CA GLY A 53 -22.28 -10.15 -15.72
C GLY A 53 -20.92 -10.18 -15.02
N TYR A 54 -20.78 -9.40 -13.95
CA TYR A 54 -19.50 -9.19 -13.25
C TYR A 54 -18.89 -10.50 -12.72
N LYS A 55 -19.73 -11.37 -12.10
CA LYS A 55 -19.30 -12.65 -11.53
C LYS A 55 -18.74 -13.58 -12.61
N ASP A 56 -19.53 -13.83 -13.66
CA ASP A 56 -19.15 -14.81 -14.69
C ASP A 56 -18.01 -14.29 -15.56
N ASN A 57 -17.98 -12.98 -15.85
CA ASN A 57 -16.85 -12.36 -16.53
C ASN A 57 -15.55 -12.50 -15.74
N PHE A 58 -15.61 -12.29 -14.42
CA PHE A 58 -14.45 -12.47 -13.53
C PHE A 58 -14.00 -13.93 -13.51
N ILE A 59 -14.92 -14.87 -13.28
CA ILE A 59 -14.63 -16.31 -13.26
C ILE A 59 -14.03 -16.78 -14.59
N ASN A 60 -14.65 -16.43 -15.72
CA ASN A 60 -14.17 -16.81 -17.03
C ASN A 60 -12.77 -16.24 -17.31
N THR A 61 -12.57 -14.95 -17.05
CA THR A 61 -11.26 -14.32 -17.28
C THR A 61 -10.18 -14.90 -16.35
N TYR A 62 -10.48 -15.03 -15.06
CA TYR A 62 -9.50 -15.37 -14.03
C TYR A 62 -9.21 -16.86 -13.89
N LEU A 63 -10.18 -17.74 -14.16
CA LEU A 63 -10.01 -19.19 -14.01
C LEU A 63 -9.83 -19.91 -15.34
N ILE A 64 -10.51 -19.45 -16.41
CA ILE A 64 -10.52 -20.17 -17.70
C ILE A 64 -9.50 -19.55 -18.65
N GLN A 65 -9.49 -18.22 -18.77
CA GLN A 65 -8.74 -17.50 -19.80
C GLN A 65 -7.46 -16.86 -19.27
N TRP A 66 -7.03 -17.25 -18.07
CA TRP A 66 -5.94 -16.61 -17.35
C TRP A 66 -4.58 -16.74 -18.03
N THR A 67 -4.40 -17.67 -18.97
CA THR A 67 -3.20 -17.81 -19.83
C THR A 67 -3.45 -17.56 -21.32
N VAL A 68 -4.70 -17.25 -21.71
CA VAL A 68 -5.08 -17.13 -23.12
C VAL A 68 -4.79 -15.71 -23.61
N ILE A 69 -3.84 -15.61 -24.54
CA ILE A 69 -3.37 -14.34 -25.11
C ILE A 69 -4.01 -14.04 -26.48
N SER A 70 -4.44 -15.09 -27.19
CA SER A 70 -5.07 -14.97 -28.50
C SER A 70 -6.51 -14.46 -28.41
N GLY A 71 -7.01 -13.95 -29.53
CA GLY A 71 -8.37 -13.42 -29.64
C GLY A 71 -8.50 -11.98 -29.17
N ARG A 72 -9.76 -11.58 -28.98
CA ARG A 72 -10.18 -10.20 -28.70
C ARG A 72 -10.97 -10.16 -27.40
N SER A 73 -11.00 -9.01 -26.74
CA SER A 73 -11.85 -8.77 -25.57
C SER A 73 -12.64 -7.49 -25.76
N SER A 74 -13.96 -7.60 -25.63
CA SER A 74 -14.86 -6.46 -25.76
C SER A 74 -14.61 -5.41 -24.69
N ARG A 75 -14.98 -4.15 -24.97
CA ARG A 75 -14.83 -3.04 -24.02
C ARG A 75 -15.55 -3.31 -22.70
N GLY A 76 -16.75 -3.88 -22.77
CA GLY A 76 -17.56 -4.19 -21.59
C GLY A 76 -16.90 -5.23 -20.70
N ASN A 77 -16.43 -6.34 -21.28
CA ASN A 77 -15.78 -7.41 -20.52
C ASN A 77 -14.47 -6.93 -19.87
N TYR A 78 -13.66 -6.17 -20.61
CA TYR A 78 -12.44 -5.56 -20.07
C TYR A 78 -12.70 -4.65 -18.86
N TRP A 79 -13.58 -3.65 -18.99
CA TRP A 79 -13.78 -2.67 -17.92
C TRP A 79 -14.48 -3.26 -16.69
N ARG A 80 -15.35 -4.26 -16.85
CA ARG A 80 -15.96 -4.95 -15.70
C ARG A 80 -14.95 -5.80 -14.95
N PHE A 81 -14.06 -6.49 -15.67
CA PHE A 81 -12.97 -7.21 -15.03
C PHE A 81 -12.04 -6.25 -14.28
N MET A 82 -11.62 -5.15 -14.91
CA MET A 82 -10.78 -4.13 -14.27
C MET A 82 -11.45 -3.51 -13.04
N LEU A 83 -12.77 -3.30 -13.07
CA LEU A 83 -13.52 -2.79 -11.92
C LEU A 83 -13.47 -3.79 -10.75
N VAL A 84 -13.70 -5.09 -10.98
CA VAL A 84 -13.60 -6.11 -9.93
C VAL A 84 -12.18 -6.17 -9.37
N ILE A 85 -11.15 -6.11 -10.21
CA ILE A 85 -9.76 -6.02 -9.77
C ILE A 85 -9.56 -4.78 -8.88
N ALA A 86 -10.02 -3.61 -9.32
CA ALA A 86 -9.91 -2.38 -8.53
C ALA A 86 -10.60 -2.47 -7.16
N LEU A 87 -11.76 -3.14 -7.08
CA LEU A 87 -12.45 -3.41 -5.81
C LEU A 87 -11.67 -4.37 -4.91
N LEU A 88 -11.01 -5.39 -5.45
CA LEU A 88 -10.16 -6.30 -4.67
C LEU A 88 -8.95 -5.56 -4.08
N TRP A 89 -8.33 -4.67 -4.85
CA TRP A 89 -7.26 -3.80 -4.37
C TRP A 89 -7.75 -2.85 -3.28
N ALA A 90 -8.92 -2.24 -3.46
CA ALA A 90 -9.52 -1.36 -2.45
C ALA A 90 -9.88 -2.12 -1.16
N LEU A 91 -10.43 -3.33 -1.27
CA LEU A 91 -10.72 -4.19 -0.12
C LEU A 91 -9.45 -4.59 0.62
N MET A 92 -8.40 -5.00 -0.08
CA MET A 92 -7.10 -5.28 0.54
C MET A 92 -6.61 -4.07 1.34
N TYR A 93 -6.63 -2.90 0.72
CA TYR A 93 -6.19 -1.67 1.35
C TYR A 93 -6.99 -1.39 2.63
N MET A 94 -8.32 -1.53 2.60
CA MET A 94 -9.19 -1.37 3.76
C MET A 94 -8.88 -2.38 4.87
N VAL A 95 -8.68 -3.66 4.54
CA VAL A 95 -8.31 -4.70 5.51
C VAL A 95 -6.96 -4.39 6.16
N CYS A 96 -5.98 -3.94 5.38
CA CYS A 96 -4.68 -3.52 5.91
C CYS A 96 -4.80 -2.31 6.84
N ALA A 97 -5.62 -1.33 6.48
CA ALA A 97 -5.88 -0.17 7.34
C ALA A 97 -6.58 -0.56 8.66
N LEU A 98 -7.46 -1.57 8.63
CA LEU A 98 -8.14 -2.08 9.83
C LEU A 98 -7.22 -2.89 10.75
N ILE A 99 -6.32 -3.71 10.18
CA ILE A 99 -5.42 -4.61 10.94
C ILE A 99 -4.14 -3.89 11.38
N GLY A 100 -3.50 -3.15 10.46
CA GLY A 100 -2.14 -2.63 10.61
C GLY A 100 -2.01 -1.38 11.46
N TRP A 101 -3.10 -0.66 11.72
CA TRP A 101 -3.03 0.66 12.37
C TRP A 101 -3.27 0.63 13.89
N ALA A 102 -3.50 -0.55 14.47
CA ALA A 102 -3.82 -0.68 15.89
C ALA A 102 -2.63 -1.07 16.78
N ASN A 103 -1.61 -1.82 16.31
CA ASN A 103 -0.70 -2.54 17.23
C ASN A 103 0.74 -2.85 16.75
N ALA A 104 1.27 -2.25 15.68
CA ALA A 104 2.62 -2.59 15.17
C ALA A 104 3.57 -1.39 15.15
N ASP A 105 4.87 -1.61 15.39
CA ASP A 105 5.91 -0.60 15.17
C ASP A 105 5.99 -0.20 13.68
N ASP A 106 6.40 1.04 13.40
CA ASP A 106 6.38 1.63 12.05
C ASP A 106 7.11 0.78 10.98
N SER A 107 8.17 0.05 11.38
CA SER A 107 8.94 -0.83 10.49
C SER A 107 8.17 -2.10 10.09
N ASP A 108 7.43 -2.70 11.02
CA ASP A 108 6.72 -3.96 10.79
C ASP A 108 5.49 -3.74 9.91
N GLN A 109 4.83 -2.59 10.06
CA GLN A 109 3.73 -2.17 9.19
C GLN A 109 4.20 -2.04 7.74
N PHE A 110 5.35 -1.40 7.50
CA PHE A 110 5.88 -1.23 6.15
C PHE A 110 6.16 -2.58 5.47
N ILE A 111 6.78 -3.52 6.18
CA ILE A 111 7.08 -4.86 5.64
C ILE A 111 5.79 -5.61 5.32
N ALA A 112 4.80 -5.59 6.21
CA ALA A 112 3.51 -6.22 5.98
C ALA A 112 2.79 -5.64 4.74
N TRP A 113 2.80 -4.30 4.59
CA TRP A 113 2.25 -3.63 3.41
C TRP A 113 2.93 -4.06 2.12
N VAL A 114 4.26 -4.05 2.08
CA VAL A 114 5.03 -4.47 0.91
C VAL A 114 4.73 -5.93 0.54
N PHE A 115 4.66 -6.81 1.54
CA PHE A 115 4.36 -8.22 1.34
C PHE A 115 2.96 -8.46 0.77
N LEU A 116 1.94 -7.76 1.30
CA LEU A 116 0.56 -7.88 0.81
C LEU A 116 0.39 -7.34 -0.61
N VAL A 117 1.02 -6.19 -0.91
CA VAL A 117 1.07 -5.64 -2.28
C VAL A 117 1.73 -6.62 -3.23
N PHE A 118 2.84 -7.24 -2.82
CA PHE A 118 3.54 -8.24 -3.62
C PHE A 118 2.64 -9.46 -3.91
N ILE A 119 1.97 -9.99 -2.89
CA ILE A 119 1.00 -11.08 -3.05
C ILE A 119 -0.09 -10.72 -4.05
N MET A 120 -0.75 -9.57 -3.87
CA MET A 120 -1.82 -9.15 -4.79
C MET A 120 -1.32 -8.96 -6.22
N LEU A 121 -0.11 -8.42 -6.39
CA LEU A 121 0.50 -8.29 -7.70
C LEU A 121 0.69 -9.67 -8.36
N VAL A 122 1.27 -10.64 -7.65
CA VAL A 122 1.50 -11.99 -8.19
C VAL A 122 0.20 -12.66 -8.64
N PHE A 123 -0.89 -12.53 -7.87
CA PHE A 123 -2.18 -13.14 -8.21
C PHE A 123 -2.91 -12.42 -9.35
N THR A 124 -2.75 -11.10 -9.49
CA THR A 124 -3.54 -10.31 -10.45
C THR A 124 -2.80 -9.99 -11.74
N ILE A 125 -1.46 -10.01 -11.76
CA ILE A 125 -0.67 -9.52 -12.90
C ILE A 125 -0.92 -10.31 -14.18
N ILE A 126 -0.93 -11.65 -14.11
CA ILE A 126 -1.11 -12.50 -15.29
C ILE A 126 -2.48 -12.28 -15.97
N PRO A 127 -3.62 -12.39 -15.25
CA PRO A 127 -4.92 -12.19 -15.88
C PRO A 127 -5.14 -10.74 -16.34
N VAL A 128 -4.61 -9.74 -15.62
CA VAL A 128 -4.65 -8.32 -16.03
C VAL A 128 -3.87 -8.09 -17.32
N VAL A 129 -2.66 -8.66 -17.46
CA VAL A 129 -1.86 -8.56 -18.68
C VAL A 129 -2.60 -9.22 -19.85
N ASN A 130 -3.13 -10.43 -19.65
CA ASN A 130 -3.74 -11.18 -20.75
C ASN A 130 -5.02 -10.53 -21.27
N ILE A 131 -5.91 -10.05 -20.39
CA ILE A 131 -7.10 -9.33 -20.85
C ILE A 131 -6.73 -7.98 -21.50
N THR A 132 -5.66 -7.32 -21.04
CA THR A 132 -5.15 -6.08 -21.66
C THR A 132 -4.62 -6.32 -23.06
N ILE A 133 -3.86 -7.40 -23.27
CA ILE A 133 -3.39 -7.82 -24.60
C ILE A 133 -4.58 -8.05 -25.54
N ARG A 134 -5.58 -8.81 -25.10
CA ARG A 134 -6.79 -9.08 -25.90
C ARG A 134 -7.64 -7.84 -26.15
N ARG A 135 -7.61 -6.88 -25.23
CA ARG A 135 -8.24 -5.57 -25.42
C ARG A 135 -7.50 -4.73 -26.47
N LEU A 136 -6.18 -4.76 -26.47
CA LEU A 136 -5.36 -4.11 -27.50
C LEU A 136 -5.57 -4.77 -28.87
N HIS A 137 -5.71 -6.09 -28.92
CA HIS A 137 -6.07 -6.82 -30.13
C HIS A 137 -7.43 -6.40 -30.69
N ASP A 138 -8.39 -6.05 -29.82
CA ASP A 138 -9.71 -5.60 -30.25
C ASP A 138 -9.68 -4.28 -31.04
N VAL A 139 -8.67 -3.44 -30.81
CA VAL A 139 -8.42 -2.18 -31.55
C VAL A 139 -7.24 -2.31 -32.53
N ASN A 140 -6.93 -3.55 -32.92
CA ASN A 140 -5.86 -3.93 -33.84
C ASN A 140 -4.45 -3.43 -33.47
N GLN A 141 -4.20 -3.25 -32.16
CA GLN A 141 -2.90 -2.88 -31.63
C GLN A 141 -2.08 -4.11 -31.22
N SER A 142 -0.77 -3.93 -31.10
CA SER A 142 0.15 -5.00 -30.67
C SER A 142 -0.03 -5.29 -29.18
N GLY A 143 -0.10 -6.57 -28.80
CA GLY A 143 -0.14 -7.01 -27.40
C GLY A 143 1.07 -6.55 -26.58
N TRP A 144 2.23 -6.36 -27.22
CA TRP A 144 3.45 -5.84 -26.58
C TRP A 144 3.26 -4.46 -25.92
N LEU A 145 2.30 -3.66 -26.39
CA LEU A 145 1.98 -2.37 -25.78
C LEU A 145 1.43 -2.53 -24.35
N ALA A 146 0.98 -3.72 -23.94
CA ALA A 146 0.59 -3.99 -22.55
C ALA A 146 1.74 -3.75 -21.57
N LEU A 147 3.01 -3.90 -21.99
CA LEU A 147 4.18 -3.60 -21.14
C LEU A 147 4.26 -2.14 -20.67
N LEU A 148 3.52 -1.22 -21.32
CA LEU A 148 3.39 0.15 -20.85
C LEU A 148 2.81 0.21 -19.43
N MET A 149 2.10 -0.81 -18.94
CA MET A 149 1.65 -0.85 -17.55
C MET A 149 2.80 -0.83 -16.52
N LEU A 150 4.02 -1.21 -16.91
CA LEU A 150 5.22 -1.14 -16.06
C LEU A 150 5.78 0.28 -15.93
N VAL A 151 5.40 1.19 -16.84
CA VAL A 151 5.80 2.59 -16.78
C VAL A 151 4.78 3.35 -15.93
N PRO A 152 5.14 3.82 -14.73
CA PRO A 152 4.19 4.45 -13.83
C PRO A 152 3.62 5.74 -14.44
N VAL A 153 2.35 6.02 -14.13
CA VAL A 153 1.60 7.22 -14.54
C VAL A 153 1.37 7.31 -16.06
N ILE A 154 2.41 7.55 -16.84
CA ILE A 154 2.31 7.82 -18.29
C ILE A 154 1.83 6.57 -19.05
N GLY A 155 2.36 5.40 -18.70
CA GLY A 155 2.03 4.15 -19.38
C GLY A 155 0.54 3.79 -19.31
N PRO A 156 -0.06 3.73 -18.10
CA PRO A 156 -1.50 3.55 -17.93
C PRO A 156 -2.35 4.61 -18.66
N LEU A 157 -1.92 5.88 -18.69
CA LEU A 157 -2.65 6.94 -19.42
C LEU A 157 -2.66 6.70 -20.93
N VAL A 158 -1.54 6.25 -21.49
CA VAL A 158 -1.45 5.89 -22.91
C VAL A 158 -2.30 4.65 -23.21
N LEU A 159 -2.25 3.62 -22.35
CA LEU A 159 -3.11 2.44 -22.47
C LEU A 159 -4.60 2.77 -22.34
N LEU A 160 -4.96 3.74 -21.49
CA LEU A 160 -6.33 4.20 -21.33
C LEU A 160 -6.94 4.64 -22.67
N ASN A 161 -6.18 5.38 -23.48
CA ASN A 161 -6.62 5.83 -24.81
C ASN A 161 -7.06 4.67 -25.73
N TRP A 162 -6.36 3.54 -25.73
CA TRP A 162 -6.74 2.38 -26.54
C TRP A 162 -7.85 1.55 -25.90
N THR A 163 -7.80 1.35 -24.59
CA THR A 163 -8.74 0.47 -23.89
C THR A 163 -10.16 1.02 -23.83
N VAL A 164 -10.37 2.33 -23.97
CA VAL A 164 -11.71 2.96 -24.03
C VAL A 164 -12.35 3.04 -25.42
N LYS A 165 -11.54 2.95 -26.49
CA LYS A 165 -12.02 3.05 -27.89
C LYS A 165 -13.01 1.93 -28.22
N ALA A 166 -13.84 2.11 -29.24
CA ALA A 166 -14.60 0.99 -29.78
C ALA A 166 -13.64 -0.01 -30.45
N GLY A 167 -13.94 -1.30 -30.33
CA GLY A 167 -13.22 -2.32 -31.10
C GLY A 167 -13.48 -2.20 -32.59
N ASP A 168 -12.61 -2.79 -33.41
CA ASP A 168 -12.82 -2.81 -34.85
C ASP A 168 -14.14 -3.52 -35.19
N PRO A 169 -15.02 -2.90 -36.00
CA PRO A 169 -16.31 -3.48 -36.35
C PRO A 169 -16.17 -4.68 -37.29
N GLU A 170 -15.06 -4.79 -37.99
CA GLU A 170 -14.75 -5.87 -38.92
C GLU A 170 -13.76 -6.86 -38.32
N GLU A 171 -13.56 -7.98 -39.04
CA GLU A 171 -12.50 -8.93 -38.73
C GLU A 171 -11.13 -8.26 -38.90
N ASN A 172 -10.32 -8.32 -37.84
CA ASN A 172 -8.95 -7.83 -37.87
C ASN A 172 -7.97 -9.00 -37.75
N ARG A 173 -6.66 -8.71 -37.70
CA ARG A 173 -5.61 -9.75 -37.63
C ARG A 173 -5.69 -10.69 -36.42
N PHE A 174 -6.51 -10.33 -35.42
CA PHE A 174 -6.72 -11.11 -34.21
C PHE A 174 -8.07 -11.83 -34.18
N GLY A 175 -8.81 -11.79 -35.30
CA GLY A 175 -10.04 -12.52 -35.52
C GLY A 175 -11.29 -11.63 -35.59
N LYS A 176 -12.43 -12.32 -35.60
CA LYS A 176 -13.76 -11.71 -35.76
C LYS A 176 -14.09 -10.76 -34.61
N PRO A 177 -14.87 -9.71 -34.88
CA PRO A 177 -15.35 -8.80 -33.84
C PRO A 177 -16.14 -9.55 -32.77
N GLN A 178 -15.98 -9.11 -31.54
CA GLN A 178 -16.73 -9.64 -30.41
C GLN A 178 -18.07 -8.92 -30.33
N TYR A 179 -19.10 -9.53 -30.91
CA TYR A 179 -20.48 -9.07 -30.73
C TYR A 179 -20.94 -9.50 -29.35
N THR A 180 -21.04 -8.58 -28.40
CA THR A 180 -21.53 -8.88 -27.05
C THR A 180 -23.05 -8.95 -27.05
N GLU A 181 -23.60 -10.13 -27.34
CA GLU A 181 -25.03 -10.38 -27.23
C GLU A 181 -25.46 -10.29 -25.76
N PRO A 182 -26.53 -9.56 -25.43
CA PRO A 182 -27.04 -9.52 -24.08
C PRO A 182 -27.55 -10.89 -23.66
N VAL A 183 -27.23 -11.29 -22.43
CA VAL A 183 -27.77 -12.49 -21.80
C VAL A 183 -29.12 -12.12 -21.18
N ASP A 184 -30.19 -12.61 -21.81
CA ASP A 184 -31.55 -12.50 -21.28
C ASP A 184 -31.84 -13.58 -20.23
N GLU A 185 -33.01 -13.49 -19.60
CA GLU A 185 -33.42 -14.39 -18.51
C GLU A 185 -33.55 -15.86 -18.98
N ASN A 186 -34.03 -16.09 -20.20
CA ASN A 186 -34.15 -17.43 -20.77
C ASN A 186 -32.77 -18.05 -21.03
N LEU A 187 -31.83 -17.27 -21.56
CA LEU A 187 -30.47 -17.71 -21.81
C LEU A 187 -29.70 -17.93 -20.51
N SER A 188 -29.88 -17.05 -19.53
CA SER A 188 -29.34 -17.16 -18.18
C SER A 188 -29.78 -18.48 -17.53
N ALA A 189 -31.07 -18.80 -17.56
CA ALA A 189 -31.61 -20.04 -17.01
C ALA A 189 -31.10 -21.30 -17.73
N ARG A 190 -30.85 -21.22 -19.04
CA ARG A 190 -30.35 -22.35 -19.83
C ARG A 190 -28.87 -22.64 -19.64
N LEU A 191 -28.07 -21.60 -19.43
CA LEU A 191 -26.62 -21.69 -19.36
C LEU A 191 -26.07 -21.59 -17.93
N ASP A 192 -26.94 -21.36 -16.95
CA ASP A 192 -26.59 -21.14 -15.53
C ASP A 192 -25.56 -20.02 -15.34
N ILE A 193 -25.76 -18.91 -16.06
CA ILE A 193 -24.93 -17.69 -15.97
C ILE A 193 -25.80 -16.49 -15.60
N SER A 194 -25.19 -15.45 -15.04
CA SER A 194 -25.90 -14.20 -14.74
C SER A 194 -26.35 -13.46 -15.99
N THR A 195 -27.49 -12.78 -15.88
CA THR A 195 -28.00 -11.88 -16.90
C THR A 195 -27.04 -10.71 -17.14
N SER A 196 -27.12 -10.12 -18.32
CA SER A 196 -26.29 -8.96 -18.64
C SER A 196 -26.52 -7.82 -17.65
N PRO A 197 -25.46 -7.13 -17.21
CA PRO A 197 -25.59 -6.06 -16.25
C PRO A 197 -26.35 -4.88 -16.85
N THR A 198 -27.27 -4.34 -16.05
CA THR A 198 -28.02 -3.14 -16.41
C THR A 198 -27.19 -1.90 -16.13
N ARG A 199 -27.60 -0.75 -16.69
CA ARG A 199 -26.97 0.54 -16.38
C ARG A 199 -26.99 0.88 -14.89
N SER A 200 -27.99 0.41 -14.13
CA SER A 200 -28.03 0.61 -12.67
C SER A 200 -26.97 -0.23 -11.98
N THR A 201 -26.79 -1.50 -12.38
CA THR A 201 -25.73 -2.36 -11.83
C THR A 201 -24.35 -1.75 -12.08
N ASP A 202 -24.09 -1.26 -13.28
CA ASP A 202 -22.82 -0.59 -13.60
C ASP A 202 -22.60 0.67 -12.74
N ARG A 203 -23.63 1.48 -12.51
CA ARG A 203 -23.57 2.65 -11.62
C ARG A 203 -23.29 2.26 -10.18
N THR A 204 -23.93 1.22 -9.67
CA THR A 204 -23.70 0.72 -8.30
C THR A 204 -22.26 0.27 -8.12
N MET A 205 -21.72 -0.50 -9.06
CA MET A 205 -20.32 -0.99 -9.00
C MET A 205 -19.31 0.18 -9.01
N ILE A 206 -19.55 1.20 -9.84
CA ILE A 206 -18.73 2.42 -9.86
C ILE A 206 -18.88 3.19 -8.54
N ALA A 207 -20.08 3.35 -8.01
CA ALA A 207 -20.32 4.04 -6.75
C ALA A 207 -19.62 3.35 -5.57
N VAL A 208 -19.68 2.02 -5.51
CA VAL A 208 -18.95 1.23 -4.51
C VAL A 208 -17.45 1.49 -4.60
N LEU A 209 -16.87 1.46 -5.81
CA LEU A 209 -15.45 1.75 -6.01
C LEU A 209 -15.08 3.16 -5.54
N LEU A 210 -15.88 4.17 -5.89
CA LEU A 210 -15.64 5.56 -5.48
C LEU A 210 -15.72 5.73 -3.96
N VAL A 211 -16.70 5.08 -3.31
CA VAL A 211 -16.81 5.08 -1.84
C VAL A 211 -15.61 4.38 -1.21
N SER A 212 -15.16 3.25 -1.74
CA SER A 212 -13.96 2.56 -1.23
C SER A 212 -12.70 3.41 -1.37
N ILE A 213 -12.53 4.12 -2.49
CA ILE A 213 -11.42 5.06 -2.70
C ILE A 213 -11.52 6.24 -1.72
N ALA A 214 -12.70 6.81 -1.52
CA ALA A 214 -12.91 7.91 -0.58
C ALA A 214 -12.63 7.49 0.87
N LEU A 215 -13.04 6.29 1.28
CA LEU A 215 -12.72 5.72 2.59
C LEU A 215 -11.23 5.47 2.76
N ALA A 216 -10.56 4.93 1.74
CA ALA A 216 -9.12 4.74 1.74
C ALA A 216 -8.37 6.07 1.86
N TRP A 217 -8.81 7.09 1.12
CA TRP A 217 -8.26 8.43 1.17
C TRP A 217 -8.50 9.09 2.53
N TYR A 218 -9.70 8.98 3.10
CA TYR A 218 -10.03 9.47 4.43
C TYR A 218 -9.20 8.77 5.52
N GLY A 219 -9.02 7.45 5.41
CA GLY A 219 -8.12 6.70 6.28
C GLY A 219 -6.69 7.23 6.23
N ASN A 220 -6.14 7.38 5.02
CA ASN A 220 -4.82 7.97 4.80
C ASN A 220 -4.70 9.40 5.31
N TYR A 221 -5.73 10.24 5.16
CA TYR A 221 -5.72 11.62 5.65
C TYR A 221 -5.69 11.66 7.18
N ASN A 222 -6.53 10.89 7.86
CA ASN A 222 -6.51 10.80 9.32
C ASN A 222 -5.22 10.19 9.86
N ILE A 223 -4.57 9.32 9.09
CA ILE A 223 -3.22 8.82 9.38
C ILE A 223 -2.15 9.83 9.10
N ALA A 224 -2.21 10.58 8.00
CA ALA A 224 -1.27 11.64 7.75
C ALA A 224 -1.38 12.66 8.89
N GLU A 225 -2.59 13.05 9.30
CA GLU A 225 -2.81 13.84 10.50
C GLU A 225 -2.36 13.11 11.78
N GLY A 226 -2.59 11.80 11.93
CA GLY A 226 -2.12 11.01 13.08
C GLY A 226 -0.60 10.97 13.20
N VAL A 227 0.10 10.70 12.09
CA VAL A 227 1.56 10.70 11.94
C VAL A 227 2.10 12.11 12.08
N PHE A 228 1.48 13.13 11.47
CA PHE A 228 1.82 14.54 11.68
C PHE A 228 1.60 14.94 13.13
N ASN A 229 0.56 14.43 13.80
CA ASN A 229 0.26 14.66 15.22
C ASN A 229 1.04 13.74 16.15
N VAL A 230 1.76 12.71 15.67
CA VAL A 230 2.73 11.89 16.40
C VAL A 230 4.15 12.43 16.21
N ILE A 231 4.47 13.01 15.05
CA ILE A 231 5.69 13.77 14.79
C ILE A 231 5.62 15.08 15.57
N ARG A 232 4.58 15.90 15.31
CA ARG A 232 4.26 17.04 16.18
C ARG A 232 3.93 16.57 17.58
N GLY A 233 3.42 15.36 17.79
CA GLY A 233 3.10 14.80 19.12
C GLY A 233 4.27 14.22 19.87
N GLY A 234 5.42 13.96 19.24
CA GLY A 234 6.69 13.77 19.93
C GLY A 234 7.11 15.12 20.50
N GLU A 235 7.03 16.15 19.66
CA GLU A 235 7.22 17.55 20.07
C GLU A 235 6.13 18.04 21.04
N PHE A 236 4.90 17.52 20.96
CA PHE A 236 3.73 17.93 21.73
C PHE A 236 3.46 17.03 22.93
N LYS A 237 3.94 15.78 22.99
CA LYS A 237 3.98 15.00 24.24
C LYS A 237 5.14 15.50 25.08
N ALA A 238 6.26 15.92 24.48
CA ALA A 238 7.22 16.79 25.14
C ALA A 238 6.48 18.07 25.59
N ALA A 239 5.94 18.89 24.69
CA ALA A 239 5.30 20.16 25.07
C ALA A 239 4.01 20.03 25.92
N ALA A 240 3.34 18.87 25.98
CA ALA A 240 2.16 18.60 26.82
C ALA A 240 2.53 17.94 28.15
N ARG A 241 3.65 17.20 28.25
CA ARG A 241 4.30 16.93 29.55
C ARG A 241 4.64 18.27 30.21
N TYR A 242 5.06 19.23 29.40
CA TYR A 242 5.35 20.59 29.83
C TYR A 242 4.03 21.35 30.13
N SER A 243 3.00 21.32 29.28
CA SER A 243 1.74 22.05 29.53
C SER A 243 0.91 21.52 30.71
N LYS A 244 0.97 20.21 30.98
CA LYS A 244 0.27 19.60 32.13
C LYS A 244 1.00 19.86 33.45
N ALA A 245 2.33 20.07 33.41
CA ALA A 245 3.10 20.60 34.54
C ALA A 245 2.89 22.12 34.74
N ILE A 246 2.59 22.86 33.67
CA ILE A 246 2.31 24.32 33.72
C ILE A 246 0.89 24.66 34.22
N LYS A 247 -0.05 23.70 34.21
CA LYS A 247 -1.45 23.94 34.63
C LYS A 247 -1.73 23.73 36.13
N SER A 248 -0.77 23.19 36.90
CA SER A 248 -0.79 23.29 38.37
C SER A 248 0.08 24.45 38.79
N GLU A 249 -0.43 25.31 39.66
CA GLU A 249 0.11 26.61 40.06
C GLU A 249 1.63 26.65 40.35
N GLU A 250 2.17 27.86 40.14
CA GLU A 250 3.51 28.37 40.46
C GLU A 250 4.62 28.11 39.43
N LYS A 251 5.41 29.15 39.12
CA LYS A 251 6.66 29.06 38.35
C LYS A 251 7.65 28.15 39.10
N SER A 252 7.52 26.84 38.94
CA SER A 252 8.45 25.87 39.52
C SER A 252 9.76 25.93 38.75
N TYR A 253 10.80 26.49 39.37
CA TYR A 253 12.17 26.46 38.83
C TYR A 253 12.63 25.01 38.63
N GLY A 254 12.09 24.10 39.44
CA GLY A 254 12.14 22.64 39.28
C GLY A 254 11.80 22.15 37.87
N LEU A 255 10.73 22.69 37.25
CA LEU A 255 10.34 22.31 35.90
C LEU A 255 11.36 22.81 34.86
N GLU A 256 11.78 24.07 34.94
CA GLU A 256 12.78 24.64 34.02
C GLU A 256 14.13 23.91 34.11
N ALA A 257 14.54 23.52 35.31
CA ALA A 257 15.74 22.75 35.53
C ALA A 257 15.64 21.34 34.93
N ARG A 258 14.51 20.64 35.12
CA ARG A 258 14.28 19.31 34.51
C ARG A 258 14.38 19.36 32.99
N ILE A 259 13.79 20.38 32.39
CA ILE A 259 13.84 20.63 30.94
C ILE A 259 15.29 20.80 30.48
N SER A 260 16.12 21.51 31.25
CA SER A 260 17.52 21.70 30.91
C SER A 260 18.32 20.40 30.96
N VAL A 261 18.05 19.53 31.95
CA VAL A 261 18.66 18.19 32.05
C VAL A 261 18.25 17.30 30.88
N GLU A 262 16.95 17.24 30.57
CA GLU A 262 16.45 16.42 29.46
C GLU A 262 17.08 16.84 28.12
N ARG A 263 17.14 18.15 27.86
CA ARG A 263 17.78 18.68 26.64
C ARG A 263 19.27 18.39 26.57
N PHE A 264 19.98 18.44 27.70
CA PHE A 264 21.40 18.11 27.72
C PHE A 264 21.65 16.68 27.22
N PHE A 265 20.92 15.68 27.73
CA PHE A 265 21.09 14.30 27.28
C PHE A 265 20.58 14.05 25.87
N GLU A 266 19.52 14.77 25.46
CA GLU A 266 19.06 14.74 24.06
C GLU A 266 20.14 15.26 23.11
N GLU A 267 20.82 16.35 23.46
CA GLU A 267 21.93 16.91 22.69
C GLU A 267 23.14 15.96 22.67
N VAL A 268 23.43 15.27 23.77
CA VAL A 268 24.45 14.22 23.84
C VAL A 268 24.13 13.05 22.90
N VAL A 269 22.89 12.54 22.93
CA VAL A 269 22.45 11.42 22.06
C VAL A 269 22.50 11.81 20.59
N ASN A 270 22.19 13.07 20.26
CA ASN A 270 22.24 13.60 18.89
C ASN A 270 23.64 14.08 18.46
N GLU A 271 24.69 13.78 19.24
CA GLU A 271 26.07 14.20 18.99
C GLU A 271 26.27 15.72 18.85
N ARG A 272 25.33 16.53 19.38
CA ARG A 272 25.37 17.99 19.40
C ARG A 272 26.12 18.51 20.62
N PHE A 273 27.38 18.09 20.75
CA PHE A 273 28.20 18.38 21.94
C PHE A 273 28.50 19.86 22.18
N ARG A 274 28.38 20.71 21.15
CA ARG A 274 28.49 22.17 21.31
C ARG A 274 27.36 22.73 22.17
N ASP A 275 26.13 22.27 21.92
CA ASP A 275 24.93 22.76 22.60
C ASP A 275 24.85 22.16 24.00
N ALA A 276 25.17 20.86 24.13
CA ALA A 276 25.27 20.17 25.42
C ALA A 276 26.29 20.84 26.34
N HIS A 277 27.47 21.20 25.82
CA HIS A 277 28.51 21.90 26.57
C HIS A 277 28.06 23.29 27.05
N ALA A 278 27.24 23.99 26.26
CA ALA A 278 26.72 25.30 26.63
C ALA A 278 25.75 25.24 27.84
N ARG A 279 25.17 24.08 28.12
CA ARG A 279 24.29 23.82 29.28
C ARG A 279 25.06 23.51 30.58
N LEU A 280 26.37 23.29 30.50
CA LEU A 280 27.20 23.06 31.67
C LEU A 280 27.69 24.40 32.27
N GLY A 281 27.76 24.43 33.60
CA GLY A 281 28.31 25.52 34.40
C GLY A 281 29.16 25.00 35.56
N GLY A 282 29.80 25.91 36.31
CA GLY A 282 30.60 25.62 37.50
C GLY A 282 31.49 24.37 37.41
N ALA A 283 31.36 23.46 38.37
CA ALA A 283 32.24 22.30 38.53
C ALA A 283 32.15 21.33 37.34
N GLU A 284 30.97 21.11 36.76
CA GLU A 284 30.85 20.25 35.56
C GLU A 284 31.53 20.86 34.34
N ARG A 285 31.53 22.20 34.22
CA ARG A 285 32.25 22.89 33.13
C ARG A 285 33.77 22.87 33.32
N GLU A 286 34.24 22.84 34.56
CA GLU A 286 35.66 22.65 34.88
C GLU A 286 36.09 21.20 34.63
N LYS A 287 35.22 20.23 34.94
CA LYS A 287 35.43 18.80 34.65
C LYS A 287 35.49 18.51 33.15
N TYR A 288 34.72 19.25 32.35
CA TYR A 288 34.71 19.17 30.88
C TYR A 288 35.07 20.53 30.25
N PRO A 289 36.37 20.91 30.18
CA PRO A 289 36.79 22.23 29.72
C PRO A 289 36.38 22.54 28.27
N THR A 290 36.29 21.52 27.42
CA THR A 290 35.94 21.68 26.00
C THR A 290 34.84 20.71 25.57
N LYS A 291 34.15 21.04 24.47
CA LYS A 291 33.14 20.13 23.87
C LYS A 291 33.75 18.78 23.46
N GLU A 292 35.02 18.74 23.09
CA GLU A 292 35.73 17.49 22.74
C GLU A 292 35.94 16.60 23.97
N SER A 293 36.24 17.19 25.14
CA SER A 293 36.33 16.44 26.40
C SER A 293 34.98 15.83 26.82
N LEU A 294 33.89 16.57 26.58
CA LEU A 294 32.53 16.08 26.79
C LEU A 294 32.16 14.97 25.80
N ALA A 295 32.48 15.15 24.51
CA ALA A 295 32.23 14.17 23.47
C ALA A 295 32.93 12.83 23.76
N LYS A 296 34.17 12.88 24.27
CA LYS A 296 34.92 11.68 24.67
C LYS A 296 34.29 10.96 25.87
N ALA A 297 33.70 11.70 26.81
CA ALA A 297 33.07 11.14 28.00
C ALA A 297 31.77 10.40 27.70
N TYR A 298 31.00 10.89 26.72
CA TYR A 298 29.72 10.31 26.29
C TYR A 298 29.80 9.63 24.91
N GLU A 299 31.00 9.24 24.50
CA GLU A 299 31.24 8.62 23.21
C GLU A 299 30.44 7.31 23.07
N GLY A 300 29.71 7.20 21.95
CA GLY A 300 28.96 6.00 21.62
C GLY A 300 27.61 5.86 22.33
N VAL A 301 27.21 6.81 23.19
CA VAL A 301 25.87 6.85 23.79
C VAL A 301 24.83 7.12 22.70
N ARG A 302 23.82 6.24 22.58
CA ARG A 302 22.75 6.36 21.56
C ARG A 302 21.36 6.51 22.14
N ARG A 303 21.19 6.18 23.42
CA ARG A 303 19.90 6.27 24.10
C ARG A 303 20.12 6.49 25.59
N VAL A 304 19.27 7.33 26.18
CA VAL A 304 19.22 7.59 27.62
C VAL A 304 17.77 7.39 28.07
N ASP A 305 17.54 6.39 28.90
CA ASP A 305 16.25 6.14 29.54
C ASP A 305 16.28 6.67 30.98
N TYR A 306 15.19 7.29 31.42
CA TYR A 306 15.07 7.90 32.75
C TYR A 306 14.24 7.01 33.68
N ASP A 307 14.90 6.33 34.61
CA ASP A 307 14.24 5.61 35.70
C ASP A 307 13.70 6.59 36.75
N LYS A 308 14.43 7.69 36.99
CA LYS A 308 14.09 8.70 38.00
C LYS A 308 14.58 10.08 37.57
N LEU A 309 13.73 11.09 37.70
CA LEU A 309 14.08 12.50 37.51
C LEU A 309 13.14 13.37 38.36
N GLU A 310 13.44 13.46 39.65
CA GLU A 310 12.58 14.10 40.66
C GLU A 310 13.26 15.34 41.24
N VAL A 311 12.53 16.45 41.34
CA VAL A 311 13.00 17.66 42.00
C VAL A 311 12.98 17.43 43.51
N ILE A 312 14.13 17.56 44.15
CA ILE A 312 14.29 17.39 45.60
C ILE A 312 14.46 18.73 46.33
N ALA A 313 14.91 19.78 45.62
CA ALA A 313 14.90 21.16 46.10
C ALA A 313 14.59 22.09 44.94
N ASP A 314 13.66 23.03 45.15
CA ASP A 314 13.17 23.97 44.15
C ASP A 314 13.32 25.40 44.68
N SER A 315 14.40 26.08 44.27
CA SER A 315 14.61 27.49 44.60
C SER A 315 15.04 28.26 43.37
N LYS A 316 14.83 29.58 43.40
CA LYS A 316 15.20 30.48 42.31
C LYS A 316 16.70 30.43 41.99
N ASP A 317 17.55 30.26 43.01
CA ASP A 317 19.00 30.33 42.87
C ASP A 317 19.64 28.96 42.64
N GLU A 318 18.97 27.90 43.08
CA GLU A 318 19.45 26.52 42.97
C GLU A 318 18.29 25.51 42.92
N VAL A 319 18.37 24.58 41.97
CA VAL A 319 17.45 23.44 41.88
C VAL A 319 18.27 22.16 41.99
N GLN A 320 17.79 21.23 42.80
CA GLN A 320 18.41 19.92 42.95
C GLN A 320 17.47 18.85 42.41
N ILE A 321 18.01 17.97 41.56
CA ILE A 321 17.26 16.89 40.92
C ILE A 321 17.92 15.56 41.26
N ALA A 322 17.17 14.69 41.93
CA ALA A 322 17.56 13.29 42.08
C ALA A 322 17.32 12.56 40.75
N PHE A 323 18.36 11.94 40.21
CA PHE A 323 18.29 11.23 38.93
C PHE A 323 18.70 9.76 39.04
N ALA A 324 18.09 8.94 38.18
CA ALA A 324 18.57 7.62 37.84
C ALA A 324 18.32 7.43 36.34
N ILE A 325 19.39 7.20 35.59
CA ILE A 325 19.37 7.06 34.13
C ILE A 325 20.09 5.79 33.70
N ILE A 326 19.63 5.23 32.60
CA ILE A 326 20.25 4.09 31.92
C ILE A 326 20.72 4.59 30.55
N MET A 327 22.03 4.62 30.34
CA MET A 327 22.62 4.97 29.06
C MET A 327 22.96 3.69 28.31
N SER A 328 22.58 3.62 27.04
CA SER A 328 22.92 2.48 26.18
C SER A 328 23.50 2.95 24.85
N GLY A 329 24.44 2.17 24.33
CA GLY A 329 25.28 2.61 23.22
C GLY A 329 26.21 1.55 22.66
N LYS A 330 27.11 1.98 21.78
CA LYS A 330 28.22 1.16 21.27
C LYS A 330 29.51 1.95 21.36
N LYS A 331 30.51 1.39 22.06
CA LYS A 331 31.86 1.95 22.14
C LYS A 331 32.82 0.98 21.47
N ASP A 332 33.56 1.44 20.45
CA ASP A 332 34.46 0.61 19.64
C ASP A 332 33.78 -0.66 19.07
N GLY A 333 32.50 -0.55 18.73
CA GLY A 333 31.69 -1.66 18.20
C GLY A 333 31.08 -2.60 19.24
N VAL A 334 31.47 -2.48 20.51
CA VAL A 334 30.94 -3.29 21.62
C VAL A 334 29.72 -2.59 22.24
N PRO A 335 28.55 -3.27 22.34
CA PRO A 335 27.40 -2.69 23.01
C PRO A 335 27.65 -2.54 24.51
N PHE A 336 27.22 -1.42 25.08
CA PHE A 336 27.28 -1.19 26.52
C PHE A 336 25.94 -0.65 27.03
N THR A 337 25.67 -0.93 28.30
CA THR A 337 24.58 -0.36 29.08
C THR A 337 25.15 0.05 30.43
N GLU A 338 25.02 1.32 30.78
CA GLU A 338 25.56 1.90 32.00
C GLU A 338 24.45 2.60 32.77
N ARG A 339 24.28 2.24 34.05
CA ARG A 339 23.31 2.89 34.93
C ARG A 339 24.03 3.91 35.80
N ARG A 340 23.52 5.14 35.82
CA ARG A 340 24.00 6.20 36.71
C ARG A 340 22.87 6.74 37.56
N SER A 341 23.18 7.01 38.82
CA SER A 341 22.22 7.63 39.72
C SER A 341 22.92 8.58 40.66
N GLY A 342 22.21 9.59 41.13
CA GLY A 342 22.83 10.64 41.91
C GLY A 342 21.93 11.85 42.07
N THR A 343 22.56 12.99 42.35
CA THR A 343 21.91 14.30 42.43
C THR A 343 22.59 15.27 41.47
N MET A 344 21.81 15.93 40.62
CA MET A 344 22.27 17.05 39.80
C MET A 344 21.88 18.35 40.49
N ILE A 345 22.84 19.28 40.53
CA ILE A 345 22.63 20.64 41.04
C ILE A 345 22.63 21.58 39.84
N LEU A 346 21.56 22.36 39.70
CA LEU A 346 21.37 23.31 38.64
C LEU A 346 21.25 24.73 39.20
N ARG A 347 21.86 25.70 38.54
CA ARG A 347 21.74 27.13 38.87
C ARG A 347 21.42 27.95 37.63
N PRO A 348 20.64 29.03 37.73
CA PRO A 348 20.35 29.88 36.59
C PRO A 348 21.61 30.64 36.14
N ASN A 349 21.78 30.75 34.83
CA ASN A 349 22.81 31.61 34.24
C ASN A 349 22.33 33.07 34.11
N LYS A 350 23.18 33.93 33.54
CA LYS A 350 22.86 35.36 33.29
C LYS A 350 21.61 35.59 32.41
N TYR A 351 21.16 34.56 31.68
CA TYR A 351 19.97 34.57 30.83
C TYR A 351 18.81 33.79 31.46
N THR A 352 18.83 33.57 32.77
CA THR A 352 17.81 32.83 33.55
C THR A 352 17.58 31.38 33.10
N GLN A 353 18.51 30.78 32.35
CA GLN A 353 18.46 29.37 31.98
C GLN A 353 19.24 28.54 33.00
N PHE A 354 18.62 27.48 33.53
CA PHE A 354 19.29 26.55 34.44
C PHE A 354 20.42 25.80 33.73
N GLN A 355 21.62 25.88 34.27
CA GLN A 355 22.79 25.12 33.83
C GLN A 355 23.08 24.01 34.83
N ILE A 356 23.59 22.87 34.35
CA ILE A 356 24.06 21.78 35.21
C ILE A 356 25.42 22.19 35.78
N VAL A 357 25.47 22.44 37.08
CA VAL A 357 26.64 22.97 37.78
C VAL A 357 27.46 21.86 38.41
N GLU A 358 26.80 20.83 38.93
CA GLU A 358 27.45 19.72 39.63
C GLU A 358 26.63 18.44 39.48
N ILE A 359 27.28 17.32 39.15
CA ILE A 359 26.66 15.98 39.17
C ILE A 359 27.34 15.15 40.27
N ARG A 360 26.58 14.84 41.32
CA ARG A 360 27.02 13.96 42.42
C ARG A 360 26.49 12.56 42.19
N GLU A 361 27.31 11.69 41.60
CA GLU A 361 26.99 10.27 41.39
C GLU A 361 27.08 9.50 42.72
N LYS A 362 26.25 8.45 42.88
CA LYS A 362 26.23 7.55 44.04
C LYS A 362 27.03 6.28 43.82
#